data_AF-A0A285EI47-F1
#
_entry.id   AF-A0A285EI47-F1
#
_cell.length_a   1.000
_cell.length_b   1.000
_cell.length_c   1.000
_cell.angle_alpha   90.00
_cell.angle_beta   90.00
_cell.angle_gamma   90.00
#
_symmetry.space_group_name_H-M   'P 1'
#
loop_
_entity.id
_entity.type
_entity.pdbx_description
1 polymer ?
#
loop_
_entity_poly.entity_id
_entity_poly.type
_entity_poly.pdbx_seq_one_letter_code
_entity_poly.pdbx_strand_id
1 'polypeptide(L)'
;MTRAPSVARFLSLLLTLSLPFYLAGWLAGARAVGTGLPLPVSAAVFICPAVAAVVLTRSERGPGAGRSLLARAVELPPAGRRRWLLPAALVVPGATVASYLVQQVMERDLPSGQVSLALVAGLLAVFLVTAAAEEIGWTAYLLPAVRRRRPAAHAAVLIGVACALWHALPYVQAGHRMGWIVAQCVVTVALRVLTVWVHERSERALGSAVLLHASGNASVWAFPRLGSHYDPAVLVPFLLVLAGCAARRLRVPESTPAAGGGGRVSGAKTTSGSRRAADSSAGRPAGAHHVVAALVGAPTSHPPDPTPPIRRPAMSVDLEDTTPRDAGIPDVARQVRQLRDRQEVVDALYRFGAGQDLRDRELFLSAFAPDAVLDFTQPAGRFGAAVPVMHGRTAIEAILTTLEPLATTHTVTNPRVGLDGDRARLWALVEAQHVLRAQPHRHLLLKNTYDVDLVRRDGVWVITAMTIRTVWSDGEGSVLFGEPT
;
A
#
# COMPACT_ATOMS: atom_id res chain seq x y z
N MET A 1 42.84 -18.98 -2.84
CA MET A 1 42.08 -19.12 -1.57
C MET A 1 40.63 -18.75 -1.83
N THR A 2 39.64 -19.55 -1.41
CA THR A 2 38.23 -19.19 -1.52
C THR A 2 37.85 -18.14 -0.47
N ARG A 3 37.14 -17.08 -0.87
CA ARG A 3 36.62 -16.09 0.10
C ARG A 3 35.33 -16.62 0.73
N ALA A 4 35.19 -16.48 2.04
CA ALA A 4 33.95 -16.84 2.73
C ALA A 4 32.83 -15.82 2.41
N PRO A 5 31.58 -16.27 2.23
CA PRO A 5 30.47 -15.40 1.86
C PRO A 5 30.19 -14.35 2.94
N SER A 6 29.87 -13.13 2.50
CA SER A 6 29.80 -11.94 3.35
C SER A 6 28.42 -11.28 3.30
N VAL A 7 27.72 -11.32 4.44
CA VAL A 7 26.42 -10.69 4.68
C VAL A 7 26.42 -9.22 4.25
N ALA A 8 27.43 -8.45 4.66
CA ALA A 8 27.53 -7.03 4.33
C ALA A 8 27.69 -6.80 2.82
N ARG A 9 28.56 -7.57 2.14
CA ARG A 9 28.76 -7.41 0.68
C ARG A 9 27.49 -7.75 -0.10
N PHE A 10 26.76 -8.78 0.32
CA PHE A 10 25.49 -9.15 -0.31
C PHE A 10 24.44 -8.06 -0.14
N LEU A 11 24.23 -7.56 1.09
CA LEU A 11 23.23 -6.52 1.34
C LEU A 11 23.59 -5.19 0.66
N SER A 12 24.86 -4.77 0.68
CA SER A 12 25.30 -3.58 -0.06
C SER A 12 25.11 -3.74 -1.57
N LEU A 13 25.55 -4.84 -2.17
CA LEU A 13 25.41 -5.08 -3.61
C LEU A 13 23.95 -5.22 -4.02
N LEU A 14 23.12 -5.88 -3.21
CA LEU A 14 21.67 -5.97 -3.42
C LEU A 14 21.05 -4.57 -3.46
N LEU A 15 21.33 -3.73 -2.46
CA LEU A 15 20.79 -2.36 -2.42
C LEU A 15 21.27 -1.54 -3.63
N THR A 16 22.57 -1.57 -3.97
CA THR A 16 23.10 -0.87 -5.16
C THR A 16 22.44 -1.35 -6.46
N LEU A 17 22.22 -2.66 -6.62
CA LEU A 17 21.49 -3.22 -7.78
C LEU A 17 19.99 -2.91 -7.76
N SER A 18 19.42 -2.52 -6.61
CA SER A 18 18.00 -2.19 -6.47
C SER A 18 17.69 -0.72 -6.77
N LEU A 19 18.65 0.19 -6.54
CA LEU A 19 18.49 1.63 -6.75
C LEU A 19 17.93 2.01 -8.15
N PRO A 20 18.37 1.41 -9.28
CA PRO A 20 17.81 1.74 -10.59
C PRO A 20 16.32 1.38 -10.71
N PHE A 21 15.89 0.26 -10.13
CA PHE A 21 14.48 -0.19 -10.15
C PHE A 21 13.61 0.69 -9.24
N TYR A 22 14.13 1.09 -8.07
CA TYR A 22 13.44 2.02 -7.18
C TYR A 22 13.30 3.42 -7.81
N LEU A 23 14.35 3.92 -8.47
CA LEU A 23 14.33 5.20 -9.18
C LEU A 23 13.37 5.15 -10.39
N ALA A 24 13.40 4.08 -11.18
CA ALA A 24 12.45 3.88 -12.27
C ALA A 24 11.00 3.79 -11.76
N GLY A 25 10.74 3.11 -10.64
CA GLY A 25 9.43 3.09 -9.98
C GLY A 25 8.98 4.45 -9.44
N TRP A 26 9.91 5.33 -9.06
CA TRP A 26 9.59 6.70 -8.65
C TRP A 26 9.28 7.60 -9.86
N LEU A 27 10.09 7.52 -10.92
CA LEU A 27 9.91 8.28 -12.17
C LEU A 27 8.66 7.86 -12.96
N ALA A 28 8.27 6.58 -12.91
CA ALA A 28 7.09 6.07 -13.59
C ALA A 28 5.77 6.40 -12.87
N GLY A 29 5.82 6.69 -11.56
CA GLY A 29 4.64 6.79 -10.70
C GLY A 29 3.89 5.46 -10.60
N ALA A 30 2.57 5.52 -10.41
CA ALA A 30 1.70 4.34 -10.29
C ALA A 30 1.47 3.55 -11.61
N ARG A 31 2.25 3.83 -12.68
CA ARG A 31 2.13 3.15 -13.97
C ARG A 31 2.60 1.69 -13.85
N ALA A 32 1.68 0.76 -14.05
CA ALA A 32 1.96 -0.67 -13.98
C ALA A 32 2.83 -1.15 -15.16
N VAL A 33 3.69 -2.15 -14.92
CA VAL A 33 4.41 -2.85 -15.98
C VAL A 33 3.42 -3.72 -16.76
N GLY A 34 3.37 -3.57 -18.10
CA GLY A 34 2.40 -4.20 -19.02
C GLY A 34 2.41 -5.72 -19.05
N THR A 35 1.93 -6.34 -17.97
CA THR A 35 1.95 -7.79 -17.69
C THR A 35 0.57 -8.34 -17.31
N GLY A 36 -0.46 -7.49 -17.31
CA GLY A 36 -1.80 -7.82 -16.82
C GLY A 36 -1.96 -7.80 -15.29
N LEU A 37 -0.86 -7.70 -14.54
CA LEU A 37 -0.88 -7.49 -13.08
C LEU A 37 -0.60 -6.02 -12.73
N PRO A 38 -1.31 -5.43 -11.75
CA PRO A 38 -1.05 -4.07 -11.25
C PRO A 38 0.21 -4.04 -10.37
N LEU A 39 1.39 -4.20 -11.00
CA LEU A 39 2.70 -4.19 -10.36
C LEU A 39 3.49 -2.92 -10.74
N PRO A 40 4.05 -2.17 -9.77
CA PRO A 40 4.89 -1.01 -10.06
C PRO A 40 6.20 -1.44 -10.75
N VAL A 41 6.85 -0.52 -11.48
CA VAL A 41 8.13 -0.80 -12.17
C VAL A 41 9.21 -1.33 -11.22
N SER A 42 9.19 -0.92 -9.96
CA SER A 42 10.11 -1.41 -8.93
C SER A 42 9.88 -2.87 -8.52
N ALA A 43 8.77 -3.52 -8.87
CA ALA A 43 8.57 -4.95 -8.64
C ALA A 43 9.61 -5.82 -9.38
N ALA A 44 10.16 -5.34 -10.50
CA ALA A 44 11.23 -6.01 -11.26
C ALA A 44 12.54 -6.20 -10.45
N VAL A 45 12.65 -5.59 -9.26
CA VAL A 45 13.77 -5.76 -8.32
C VAL A 45 13.95 -7.22 -7.84
N PHE A 46 12.95 -8.10 -8.04
CA PHE A 46 13.01 -9.54 -7.73
C PHE A 46 14.26 -10.25 -8.30
N ILE A 47 14.88 -9.72 -9.36
CA ILE A 47 16.08 -10.29 -10.00
C ILE A 47 17.38 -9.96 -9.24
N CYS A 48 17.40 -8.88 -8.46
CA CYS A 48 18.61 -8.35 -7.82
C CYS A 48 19.27 -9.32 -6.80
N PRO A 49 18.53 -10.10 -5.98
CA PRO A 49 19.12 -11.09 -5.09
C PRO A 49 19.89 -12.19 -5.83
N ALA A 50 19.38 -12.69 -6.96
CA ALA A 50 20.09 -13.65 -7.81
C ALA A 50 21.38 -13.05 -8.39
N VAL A 51 21.30 -11.84 -8.95
CA VAL A 51 22.46 -11.16 -9.56
C VAL A 51 23.54 -10.91 -8.51
N ALA A 52 23.18 -10.38 -7.34
CA ALA A 52 24.12 -10.15 -6.24
C ALA A 52 24.81 -11.45 -5.78
N ALA A 53 24.05 -12.53 -5.61
CA ALA A 53 24.57 -13.83 -5.18
C ALA A 53 25.47 -14.49 -6.23
N VAL A 54 25.11 -14.41 -7.52
CA VAL A 54 25.91 -14.97 -8.62
C VAL A 54 27.21 -14.20 -8.82
N VAL A 55 27.18 -12.87 -8.77
CA VAL A 55 28.39 -12.01 -8.84
C VAL A 55 29.34 -12.34 -7.69
N LEU A 56 28.86 -12.35 -6.45
CA LEU A 56 29.69 -12.66 -5.28
C LEU A 56 30.21 -14.10 -5.34
N THR A 57 29.38 -15.08 -5.65
CA THR A 57 29.78 -16.50 -5.75
C THR A 57 30.85 -16.72 -6.81
N ARG A 58 30.76 -16.05 -7.97
CA ARG A 58 31.82 -16.08 -9.00
C ARG A 58 33.13 -15.48 -8.48
N SER A 59 33.07 -14.36 -7.75
CA SER A 59 34.25 -13.73 -7.14
C SER A 59 34.88 -14.54 -5.99
N GLU A 60 34.09 -15.39 -5.31
CA GLU A 60 34.50 -16.16 -4.14
C GLU A 60 35.03 -17.56 -4.51
N ARG A 61 34.49 -18.16 -5.57
CA ARG A 61 34.64 -19.59 -5.91
C ARG A 61 34.88 -19.89 -7.40
N GLY A 62 35.06 -18.85 -8.23
CA GLY A 62 35.38 -18.97 -9.66
C GLY A 62 34.15 -19.04 -10.59
N PRO A 63 34.35 -18.91 -11.92
CA PRO A 63 33.27 -18.63 -12.88
C PRO A 63 32.14 -19.67 -12.91
N GLY A 64 32.49 -20.96 -12.80
CA GLY A 64 31.53 -22.08 -12.84
C GLY A 64 30.57 -22.10 -11.65
N ALA A 65 31.00 -21.67 -10.48
CA ALA A 65 30.21 -21.72 -9.25
C ALA A 65 28.91 -20.89 -9.33
N GLY A 66 28.89 -19.85 -10.17
CA GLY A 66 27.67 -19.09 -10.46
C GLY A 66 26.60 -19.91 -11.21
N ARG A 67 26.99 -20.82 -12.11
CA ARG A 67 26.05 -21.74 -12.79
C ARG A 67 25.53 -22.79 -11.81
N SER A 68 26.41 -23.36 -10.99
CA SER A 68 26.03 -24.31 -9.92
C SER A 68 25.05 -23.69 -8.92
N LEU A 69 25.19 -22.39 -8.61
CA LEU A 69 24.26 -21.67 -7.75
C LEU A 69 22.87 -21.48 -8.39
N LEU A 70 22.81 -21.11 -9.67
CA LEU A 70 21.53 -20.97 -10.40
C LEU A 70 20.78 -22.31 -10.51
N ALA A 71 21.52 -23.39 -10.80
CA ALA A 71 20.96 -24.74 -10.90
C ALA A 71 20.27 -25.21 -9.60
N ARG A 72 20.61 -24.60 -8.44
CA ARG A 72 19.96 -24.93 -7.17
C ARG A 72 18.46 -24.67 -7.18
N ALA A 73 17.96 -23.70 -7.95
CA ALA A 73 16.53 -23.32 -7.94
C ALA A 73 15.57 -24.50 -8.21
N VAL A 74 16.01 -25.51 -8.96
CA VAL A 74 15.24 -26.72 -9.29
C VAL A 74 15.64 -27.96 -8.46
N GLU A 75 16.45 -27.79 -7.40
CA GLU A 75 16.76 -28.88 -6.47
C GLU A 75 15.49 -29.35 -5.73
N LEU A 76 15.00 -30.53 -6.11
CA LEU A 76 13.97 -31.24 -5.36
C LEU A 76 14.56 -31.93 -4.13
N PRO A 77 13.78 -32.10 -3.03
CA PRO A 77 14.22 -32.86 -1.87
C PRO A 77 14.54 -34.33 -2.22
N PRO A 78 15.51 -34.96 -1.52
CA PRO A 78 15.74 -36.40 -1.58
C PRO A 78 14.45 -37.19 -1.30
N ALA A 79 14.34 -38.41 -1.83
CA ALA A 79 13.09 -39.17 -1.86
C ALA A 79 12.37 -39.23 -0.49
N GLY A 80 13.08 -39.60 0.58
CA GLY A 80 12.54 -39.66 1.95
C GLY A 80 12.11 -38.31 2.56
N ARG A 81 12.46 -37.18 1.94
CA ARG A 81 12.07 -35.82 2.35
C ARG A 81 11.07 -35.15 1.41
N ARG A 82 10.70 -35.76 0.26
CA ARG A 82 9.73 -35.17 -0.71
C ARG A 82 8.39 -34.82 -0.10
N ARG A 83 7.97 -35.48 0.99
CA ARG A 83 6.78 -35.11 1.79
C ARG A 83 6.78 -33.64 2.26
N TRP A 84 7.92 -32.97 2.36
CA TRP A 84 8.03 -31.55 2.69
C TRP A 84 7.61 -30.60 1.56
N LEU A 85 7.42 -31.09 0.33
CA LEU A 85 6.79 -30.31 -0.74
C LEU A 85 5.30 -30.04 -0.48
N LEU A 86 4.61 -30.90 0.31
CA LEU A 86 3.21 -30.71 0.66
C LEU A 86 2.99 -29.47 1.57
N PRO A 87 3.66 -29.31 2.73
CA PRO A 87 3.58 -28.08 3.50
C PRO A 87 4.21 -26.88 2.77
N ALA A 88 5.18 -27.09 1.86
CA ALA A 88 5.65 -26.00 0.98
C ALA A 88 4.52 -25.45 0.10
N ALA A 89 3.78 -26.34 -0.57
CA ALA A 89 2.68 -25.95 -1.44
C ALA A 89 1.46 -25.40 -0.67
N LEU A 90 1.14 -25.93 0.52
CA LEU A 90 -0.17 -25.72 1.14
C LEU A 90 -0.19 -24.84 2.41
N VAL A 91 0.93 -24.64 3.12
CA VAL A 91 0.87 -23.96 4.45
C VAL A 91 0.48 -22.48 4.34
N VAL A 92 0.91 -21.79 3.28
CA VAL A 92 0.55 -20.38 3.05
C VAL A 92 -0.84 -20.26 2.41
N PRO A 93 -1.18 -20.99 1.32
CA PRO A 93 -2.54 -20.95 0.79
C PRO A 93 -3.62 -21.33 1.81
N GLY A 94 -3.37 -22.31 2.69
CA GLY A 94 -4.29 -22.65 3.78
C GLY A 94 -4.52 -21.50 4.77
N ALA A 95 -3.46 -20.77 5.13
CA ALA A 95 -3.58 -19.57 5.96
C ALA A 95 -4.31 -18.42 5.22
N THR A 96 -4.09 -18.27 3.91
CA THR A 96 -4.82 -17.33 3.07
C THR A 96 -6.32 -17.65 2.98
N VAL A 97 -6.69 -18.93 2.82
CA VAL A 97 -8.09 -19.38 2.85
C VAL A 97 -8.72 -19.15 4.23
N ALA A 98 -7.99 -19.42 5.32
CA ALA A 98 -8.48 -19.12 6.67
C ALA A 98 -8.72 -17.61 6.88
N SER A 99 -7.84 -16.74 6.35
CA SER A 99 -8.04 -15.29 6.34
C SER A 99 -9.28 -14.88 5.52
N TYR A 100 -9.52 -15.49 4.36
CA TYR A 100 -10.74 -15.26 3.58
C TYR A 100 -12.01 -15.65 4.34
N LEU A 101 -12.03 -16.82 4.98
CA LEU A 101 -13.17 -17.30 5.77
C LEU A 101 -13.44 -16.40 6.99
N VAL A 102 -12.40 -15.90 7.67
CA VAL A 102 -12.58 -14.91 8.75
C VAL A 102 -13.14 -13.60 8.21
N GLN A 103 -12.68 -13.10 7.05
CA GLN A 103 -13.22 -11.88 6.47
C GLN A 103 -14.69 -12.00 6.04
N GLN A 104 -15.12 -13.18 5.57
CA GLN A 104 -16.54 -13.51 5.34
C GLN A 104 -17.35 -13.45 6.65
N VAL A 105 -16.84 -14.04 7.73
CA VAL A 105 -17.48 -14.00 9.07
C VAL A 105 -17.47 -12.59 9.69
N MET A 106 -16.56 -11.71 9.27
CA MET A 106 -16.54 -10.29 9.62
C MET A 106 -17.46 -9.43 8.74
N GLU A 107 -18.36 -10.03 7.95
CA GLU A 107 -19.33 -9.36 7.07
C GLU A 107 -18.68 -8.33 6.10
N ARG A 108 -17.41 -8.55 5.73
CA ARG A 108 -16.74 -7.71 4.73
C ARG A 108 -17.31 -8.04 3.36
N ASP A 109 -17.66 -7.00 2.59
CA ASP A 109 -18.02 -7.14 1.19
C ASP A 109 -16.84 -7.76 0.42
N LEU A 110 -17.04 -9.03 0.05
CA LEU A 110 -16.09 -9.90 -0.61
C LEU A 110 -16.82 -10.52 -1.78
N PRO A 111 -16.46 -10.20 -3.04
CA PRO A 111 -17.16 -10.73 -4.19
C PRO A 111 -17.05 -12.25 -4.21
N SER A 112 -18.15 -12.91 -4.59
CA SER A 112 -18.34 -14.36 -4.67
C SER A 112 -17.50 -15.02 -5.78
N GLY A 113 -16.19 -14.91 -5.65
CA GLY A 113 -15.21 -15.28 -6.67
C GLY A 113 -15.01 -16.78 -6.76
N GLN A 114 -15.45 -17.38 -7.87
CA GLN A 114 -14.93 -18.68 -8.30
C GLN A 114 -13.45 -18.51 -8.68
N VAL A 115 -12.55 -19.03 -7.85
CA VAL A 115 -11.10 -18.98 -8.10
C VAL A 115 -10.76 -20.00 -9.20
N SER A 116 -10.53 -19.51 -10.41
CA SER A 116 -10.19 -20.36 -11.56
C SER A 116 -8.87 -21.11 -11.34
N LEU A 117 -8.89 -22.44 -11.52
CA LEU A 117 -7.70 -23.28 -11.45
C LEU A 117 -6.64 -22.86 -12.49
N ALA A 118 -7.07 -22.36 -13.66
CA ALA A 118 -6.16 -21.84 -14.68
C ALA A 118 -5.45 -20.56 -14.23
N LEU A 119 -6.15 -19.68 -13.50
CA LEU A 119 -5.53 -18.49 -12.89
C LEU A 119 -4.52 -18.89 -11.82
N VAL A 120 -4.86 -19.81 -10.91
CA VAL A 120 -3.93 -20.30 -9.88
C VAL A 120 -2.70 -20.96 -10.49
N ALA A 121 -2.87 -21.78 -11.52
CA ALA A 121 -1.76 -22.40 -12.25
C ALA A 121 -0.86 -21.37 -12.95
N GLY A 122 -1.45 -20.36 -13.61
CA GLY A 122 -0.71 -19.27 -14.25
C GLY A 122 0.08 -18.41 -13.26
N LEU A 123 -0.57 -17.99 -12.16
CA LEU A 123 0.08 -17.25 -11.07
C LEU A 123 1.22 -18.07 -10.45
N LEU A 124 1.01 -19.36 -10.17
CA LEU A 124 2.06 -20.23 -9.62
C LEU A 124 3.23 -20.39 -10.60
N ALA A 125 2.98 -20.54 -11.90
CA ALA A 125 4.03 -20.62 -12.91
C ALA A 125 4.89 -19.34 -12.96
N VAL A 126 4.27 -18.16 -12.92
CA VAL A 126 4.97 -16.87 -12.86
C VAL A 126 5.76 -16.73 -11.56
N PHE A 127 5.14 -17.00 -10.41
CA PHE A 127 5.79 -16.83 -9.11
C PHE A 127 6.86 -17.88 -8.80
N LEU A 128 6.86 -19.05 -9.43
CA LEU A 128 7.99 -19.98 -9.37
C LEU A 128 9.27 -19.37 -9.96
N VAL A 129 9.15 -18.56 -11.02
CA VAL A 129 10.31 -17.89 -11.65
C VAL A 129 10.83 -16.73 -10.79
N THR A 130 9.94 -15.88 -10.27
CA THR A 130 10.37 -14.74 -9.43
C THR A 130 10.90 -15.21 -8.07
N ALA A 131 10.22 -16.18 -7.43
CA ALA A 131 10.70 -16.80 -6.20
C ALA A 131 12.05 -17.51 -6.40
N ALA A 132 12.28 -18.17 -7.54
CA ALA A 132 13.59 -18.77 -7.82
C ALA A 132 14.72 -17.72 -7.77
N ALA A 133 14.55 -16.57 -8.42
CA ALA A 133 15.53 -15.49 -8.42
C ALA A 133 15.77 -14.92 -7.01
N GLU A 134 14.72 -14.72 -6.22
CA GLU A 134 14.85 -14.24 -4.84
C GLU A 134 15.52 -15.27 -3.91
N GLU A 135 15.08 -16.53 -3.95
CA GLU A 135 15.58 -17.58 -3.04
C GLU A 135 17.03 -17.96 -3.31
N ILE A 136 17.53 -17.81 -4.55
CA ILE A 136 18.96 -17.90 -4.87
C ILE A 136 19.78 -16.91 -4.03
N GLY A 137 19.26 -15.68 -3.84
CA GLY A 137 19.90 -14.68 -2.99
C GLY A 137 19.71 -14.96 -1.50
N TRP A 138 18.46 -14.92 -1.05
CA TRP A 138 18.11 -14.97 0.37
C TRP A 138 18.44 -16.31 1.05
N THR A 139 18.18 -17.43 0.37
CA THR A 139 18.25 -18.77 0.97
C THR A 139 19.47 -19.58 0.48
N ALA A 140 19.87 -19.46 -0.78
CA ALA A 140 21.03 -20.22 -1.28
C ALA A 140 22.40 -19.58 -0.98
N TYR A 141 22.49 -18.24 -0.96
CA TYR A 141 23.72 -17.52 -0.60
C TYR A 141 23.69 -16.94 0.82
N LEU A 142 22.69 -16.12 1.16
CA LEU A 142 22.72 -15.33 2.40
C LEU A 142 22.48 -16.18 3.67
N LEU A 143 21.50 -17.08 3.66
CA LEU A 143 21.18 -17.93 4.80
C LEU A 143 22.40 -18.71 5.33
N PRO A 144 23.19 -19.45 4.52
CA PRO A 144 24.44 -20.06 4.98
C PRO A 144 25.42 -19.08 5.64
N ALA A 145 25.57 -17.86 5.11
CA ALA A 145 26.47 -16.85 5.65
C ALA A 145 26.03 -16.35 7.05
N VAL A 146 24.72 -16.19 7.27
CA VAL A 146 24.15 -15.82 8.58
C VAL A 146 24.18 -17.00 9.56
N ARG A 147 23.85 -18.22 9.09
CA ARG A 147 23.79 -19.45 9.88
C ARG A 147 25.12 -19.84 10.52
N ARG A 148 26.26 -19.45 9.92
CA ARG A 148 27.60 -19.58 10.52
C ARG A 148 27.78 -18.86 11.87
N ARG A 149 26.91 -17.91 12.20
CA ARG A 149 26.99 -17.10 13.45
C ARG A 149 25.69 -17.07 14.26
N ARG A 150 24.57 -17.61 13.74
CA ARG A 150 23.24 -17.53 14.36
C ARG A 150 22.45 -18.86 14.19
N PRO A 151 21.69 -19.31 15.22
CA PRO A 151 20.76 -20.43 15.09
C PRO A 151 19.70 -20.21 14.00
N ALA A 152 19.08 -21.28 13.49
CA ALA A 152 18.19 -21.23 12.34
C ALA A 152 17.04 -20.22 12.47
N ALA A 153 16.30 -20.26 13.60
CA ALA A 153 15.22 -19.31 13.86
C ALA A 153 15.70 -17.84 13.87
N HIS A 154 16.89 -17.56 14.43
CA HIS A 154 17.45 -16.20 14.46
C HIS A 154 17.92 -15.74 13.08
N ALA A 155 18.53 -16.63 12.29
CA ALA A 155 18.93 -16.33 10.92
C ALA A 155 17.70 -16.05 10.03
N ALA A 156 16.63 -16.83 10.19
CA ALA A 156 15.38 -16.64 9.45
C ALA A 156 14.71 -15.30 9.75
N VAL A 157 14.61 -14.91 11.03
CA VAL A 157 14.04 -13.60 11.42
C VAL A 157 14.91 -12.45 10.92
N LEU A 158 16.24 -12.52 11.05
CA LEU A 158 17.15 -11.46 10.58
C LEU A 158 17.06 -11.27 9.05
N ILE A 159 16.96 -12.36 8.30
CA ILE A 159 16.77 -12.30 6.84
C ILE A 159 15.35 -11.81 6.52
N GLY A 160 14.34 -12.20 7.28
CA GLY A 160 12.95 -11.74 7.11
C GLY A 160 12.81 -10.23 7.27
N VAL A 161 13.50 -9.65 8.26
CA VAL A 161 13.55 -8.20 8.46
C VAL A 161 14.28 -7.51 7.29
N ALA A 162 15.38 -8.09 6.79
CA ALA A 162 16.06 -7.56 5.60
C ALA A 162 15.16 -7.62 4.34
N CYS A 163 14.44 -8.72 4.12
CA CYS A 163 13.46 -8.84 3.04
C CYS A 163 12.32 -7.80 3.19
N ALA A 164 11.80 -7.60 4.40
CA ALA A 164 10.70 -6.66 4.66
C ALA A 164 11.12 -5.21 4.41
N LEU A 165 12.29 -4.80 4.89
CA LEU A 165 12.85 -3.46 4.64
C LEU A 165 13.12 -3.22 3.14
N TRP A 166 13.59 -4.23 2.42
CA TRP A 166 13.85 -4.17 0.97
C TRP A 166 12.55 -4.09 0.13
N HIS A 167 11.45 -4.67 0.61
CA HIS A 167 10.12 -4.55 -0.01
C HIS A 167 9.35 -3.27 0.37
N ALA A 168 9.73 -2.58 1.45
CA ALA A 168 8.95 -1.45 1.98
C ALA A 168 8.77 -0.32 0.96
N LEU A 169 9.82 0.04 0.19
CA LEU A 169 9.72 1.07 -0.84
C LEU A 169 8.85 0.65 -2.05
N PRO A 170 8.98 -0.57 -2.62
CA PRO A 170 7.99 -1.12 -3.55
C PRO A 170 6.54 -1.08 -3.03
N TYR A 171 6.29 -1.36 -1.75
CA TYR A 171 4.93 -1.27 -1.19
C TYR A 171 4.40 0.17 -1.11
N VAL A 172 5.26 1.16 -0.83
CA VAL A 172 4.90 2.59 -0.92
C VAL A 172 4.60 2.98 -2.38
N GLN A 173 5.42 2.52 -3.33
CA GLN A 173 5.24 2.79 -4.76
C GLN A 173 4.02 2.09 -5.38
N ALA A 174 3.55 0.99 -4.77
CA ALA A 174 2.27 0.35 -5.06
C ALA A 174 1.05 1.06 -4.41
N GLY A 175 1.25 2.20 -3.73
CA GLY A 175 0.17 3.01 -3.15
C GLY A 175 -0.43 2.47 -1.84
N HIS A 176 0.20 1.48 -1.19
CA HIS A 176 -0.37 0.89 0.02
C HIS A 176 -0.29 1.83 1.25
N ARG A 177 -1.39 1.91 2.02
CA ARG A 177 -1.46 2.64 3.29
C ARG A 177 -0.47 2.09 4.33
N MET A 178 0.10 2.97 5.17
CA MET A 178 1.13 2.61 6.17
C MET A 178 0.76 1.38 7.03
N GLY A 179 -0.48 1.28 7.51
CA GLY A 179 -0.94 0.12 8.30
C GLY A 179 -0.94 -1.21 7.53
N TRP A 180 -1.20 -1.17 6.21
CA TRP A 180 -1.08 -2.33 5.32
C TRP A 180 0.41 -2.70 5.15
N ILE A 181 1.28 -1.71 4.93
CA ILE A 181 2.73 -1.91 4.79
C ILE A 181 3.33 -2.55 6.06
N VAL A 182 2.99 -2.06 7.24
CA VAL A 182 3.46 -2.63 8.51
C VAL A 182 3.00 -4.08 8.68
N ALA A 183 1.72 -4.37 8.42
CA ALA A 183 1.20 -5.74 8.48
C ALA A 183 1.86 -6.66 7.43
N GLN A 184 2.05 -6.19 6.20
CA GLN A 184 2.73 -6.95 5.15
C GLN A 184 4.21 -7.19 5.46
N CYS A 185 4.91 -6.25 6.11
CA CYS A 185 6.26 -6.47 6.62
C CYS A 185 6.29 -7.59 7.69
N VAL A 186 5.29 -7.69 8.57
CA VAL A 186 5.15 -8.81 9.52
C VAL A 186 4.87 -10.13 8.79
N VAL A 187 4.01 -10.12 7.76
CA VAL A 187 3.80 -11.28 6.86
C VAL A 187 5.12 -11.72 6.24
N THR A 188 5.92 -10.83 5.66
CA THR A 188 7.21 -11.14 5.04
C THR A 188 8.22 -11.75 6.03
N VAL A 189 8.27 -11.27 7.28
CA VAL A 189 9.10 -11.90 8.33
C VAL A 189 8.59 -13.30 8.69
N ALA A 190 7.29 -13.48 8.87
CA ALA A 190 6.68 -14.77 9.23
C ALA A 190 6.84 -15.81 8.10
N LEU A 191 6.60 -15.42 6.84
CA LEU A 191 6.86 -16.24 5.66
C LEU A 191 8.33 -16.67 5.60
N ARG A 192 9.29 -15.76 5.80
CA ARG A 192 10.72 -16.12 5.79
C ARG A 192 11.10 -17.16 6.85
N VAL A 193 10.43 -17.17 8.00
CA VAL A 193 10.58 -18.22 9.03
C VAL A 193 10.04 -19.56 8.54
N LEU A 194 8.89 -19.58 7.84
CA LEU A 194 8.33 -20.78 7.22
C LEU A 194 9.20 -21.30 6.07
N THR A 195 9.71 -20.43 5.19
CA THR A 195 10.63 -20.76 4.11
C THR A 195 11.89 -21.46 4.64
N VAL A 196 12.54 -20.88 5.66
CA VAL A 196 13.74 -21.47 6.26
C VAL A 196 13.44 -22.77 7.01
N TRP A 197 12.26 -22.88 7.64
CA TRP A 197 11.84 -24.13 8.29
C TRP A 197 11.66 -25.27 7.30
N VAL A 198 10.89 -25.06 6.22
CA VAL A 198 10.71 -26.08 5.17
C VAL A 198 12.05 -26.42 4.50
N HIS A 199 12.91 -25.43 4.25
CA HIS A 199 14.24 -25.65 3.67
C HIS A 199 15.18 -26.47 4.57
N GLU A 200 15.28 -26.17 5.86
CA GLU A 200 16.10 -26.98 6.78
C GLU A 200 15.53 -28.41 6.96
N ARG A 201 14.21 -28.59 6.80
CA ARG A 201 13.52 -29.89 6.90
C ARG A 201 13.53 -30.72 5.61
N SER A 202 13.73 -30.10 4.46
CA SER A 202 13.87 -30.73 3.14
C SER A 202 15.31 -31.14 2.79
N GLU A 203 16.20 -31.20 3.79
CA GLU A 203 17.65 -31.41 3.62
C GLU A 203 18.34 -30.32 2.78
N ARG A 204 17.84 -29.08 2.90
CA ARG A 204 18.34 -27.86 2.23
C ARG A 204 18.24 -27.87 0.71
N ALA A 205 17.30 -28.65 0.17
CA ALA A 205 16.83 -28.48 -1.20
C ALA A 205 16.23 -27.08 -1.37
N LEU A 206 16.74 -26.30 -2.33
CA LEU A 206 16.27 -24.93 -2.53
C LEU A 206 14.88 -24.87 -3.17
N GLY A 207 14.51 -25.85 -4.01
CA GLY A 207 13.20 -25.91 -4.66
C GLY A 207 12.01 -25.94 -3.69
N SER A 208 12.18 -26.43 -2.45
CA SER A 208 11.12 -26.35 -1.43
C SER A 208 10.95 -24.96 -0.82
N ALA A 209 12.00 -24.13 -0.81
CA ALA A 209 11.92 -22.72 -0.43
C ALA A 209 11.24 -21.91 -1.54
N VAL A 210 11.63 -22.16 -2.80
CA VAL A 210 11.02 -21.59 -4.00
C VAL A 210 9.53 -21.91 -4.05
N LEU A 211 9.14 -23.17 -3.82
CA LEU A 211 7.73 -23.58 -3.84
C LEU A 211 6.89 -22.92 -2.73
N LEU A 212 7.43 -22.70 -1.52
CA LEU A 212 6.69 -22.02 -0.44
C LEU A 212 6.53 -20.53 -0.71
N HIS A 213 7.55 -19.88 -1.25
CA HIS A 213 7.47 -18.46 -1.63
C HIS A 213 6.50 -18.30 -2.81
N ALA A 214 6.61 -19.14 -3.84
CA ALA A 214 5.72 -19.12 -5.00
C ALA A 214 4.26 -19.41 -4.66
N SER A 215 3.98 -20.40 -3.78
CA SER A 215 2.61 -20.71 -3.35
C SER A 215 2.00 -19.58 -2.51
N GLY A 216 2.79 -18.91 -1.66
CA GLY A 216 2.35 -17.75 -0.90
C GLY A 216 2.03 -16.53 -1.75
N ASN A 217 2.86 -16.22 -2.75
CA ASN A 217 2.57 -15.14 -3.70
C ASN A 217 1.33 -15.51 -4.54
N ALA A 218 1.24 -16.74 -5.04
CA ALA A 218 0.09 -17.20 -5.80
C ALA A 218 -1.22 -17.15 -4.99
N SER A 219 -1.23 -17.46 -3.69
CA SER A 219 -2.46 -17.36 -2.88
C SER A 219 -2.88 -15.92 -2.60
N VAL A 220 -1.93 -14.99 -2.41
CA VAL A 220 -2.23 -13.54 -2.28
C VAL A 220 -2.84 -12.98 -3.57
N TRP A 221 -2.31 -13.35 -4.74
CA TRP A 221 -2.83 -12.89 -6.03
C TRP A 221 -4.08 -13.67 -6.52
N ALA A 222 -4.35 -14.86 -5.98
CA ALA A 222 -5.59 -15.59 -6.19
C ALA A 222 -6.74 -15.14 -5.27
N PHE A 223 -6.49 -14.24 -4.31
CA PHE A 223 -7.54 -13.59 -3.52
C PHE A 223 -8.47 -12.78 -4.46
N PRO A 224 -9.79 -12.68 -4.21
CA PRO A 224 -10.75 -12.15 -5.18
C PRO A 224 -10.39 -10.77 -5.74
N ARG A 225 -10.59 -10.63 -7.06
CA ARG A 225 -10.11 -9.52 -7.91
C ARG A 225 -8.59 -9.29 -7.82
N LEU A 226 -7.80 -10.30 -8.17
CA LEU A 226 -6.33 -10.24 -8.27
C LEU A 226 -5.65 -9.63 -7.03
N GLY A 227 -6.04 -10.08 -5.84
CA GLY A 227 -5.48 -9.59 -4.58
C GLY A 227 -6.10 -8.29 -4.05
N SER A 228 -7.06 -7.64 -4.72
CA SER A 228 -7.55 -6.32 -4.24
C SER A 228 -8.24 -6.36 -2.86
N HIS A 229 -8.75 -7.52 -2.44
CA HIS A 229 -9.37 -7.73 -1.12
C HIS A 229 -8.41 -8.38 -0.10
N TYR A 230 -7.11 -8.50 -0.42
CA TYR A 230 -6.12 -9.05 0.49
C TYR A 230 -5.77 -8.05 1.61
N ASP A 231 -6.22 -8.35 2.82
CA ASP A 231 -5.83 -7.64 4.04
C ASP A 231 -4.74 -8.43 4.80
N PRO A 232 -3.47 -8.00 4.78
CA PRO A 232 -2.41 -8.65 5.54
C PRO A 232 -2.68 -8.63 7.05
N ALA A 233 -3.44 -7.65 7.57
CA ALA A 233 -3.75 -7.58 9.00
C ALA A 233 -4.56 -8.79 9.49
N VAL A 234 -5.40 -9.38 8.62
CA VAL A 234 -6.17 -10.61 8.93
C VAL A 234 -5.33 -11.87 8.71
N LEU A 235 -4.32 -11.84 7.82
CA LEU A 235 -3.41 -12.97 7.61
C LEU A 235 -2.32 -13.08 8.70
N VAL A 236 -1.88 -11.96 9.29
CA VAL A 236 -0.81 -11.89 10.30
C VAL A 236 -0.98 -12.88 11.46
N PRO A 237 -2.15 -13.01 12.14
CA PRO A 237 -2.30 -13.93 13.26
C PRO A 237 -2.02 -15.39 12.90
N PHE A 238 -2.54 -15.87 11.77
CA PHE A 238 -2.31 -17.24 11.29
C PHE A 238 -0.83 -17.50 11.02
N LEU A 239 -0.17 -16.60 10.28
CA LEU A 239 1.24 -16.76 9.95
C LEU A 239 2.15 -16.60 11.17
N LEU A 240 1.81 -15.78 12.16
CA LEU A 240 2.57 -15.68 13.42
C LEU A 240 2.48 -16.96 14.25
N VAL A 241 1.32 -17.62 14.32
CA VAL A 241 1.18 -18.93 14.99
C VAL A 241 2.01 -20.00 14.27
N LEU A 242 1.87 -20.08 12.95
CA LEU A 242 2.62 -21.04 12.12
C LEU A 242 4.13 -20.80 12.21
N ALA A 243 4.58 -19.55 12.06
CA ALA A 243 5.98 -19.16 12.19
C ALA A 243 6.52 -19.37 13.61
N GLY A 244 5.72 -19.16 14.66
CA GLY A 244 6.09 -19.45 16.05
C GLY A 244 6.33 -20.94 16.27
N CYS A 245 5.46 -21.80 15.76
CA CYS A 245 5.62 -23.25 15.76
C CYS A 245 6.87 -23.68 14.97
N ALA A 246 7.06 -23.15 13.76
CA ALA A 246 8.25 -23.39 12.94
C ALA A 246 9.55 -22.94 13.63
N ALA A 247 9.58 -21.75 14.23
CA ALA A 247 10.71 -21.22 14.98
C ALA A 247 11.07 -22.07 16.20
N ARG A 248 10.09 -22.60 16.94
CA ARG A 248 10.32 -23.60 18.01
C ARG A 248 10.95 -24.88 17.43
N ARG A 249 10.40 -25.41 16.33
CA ARG A 249 10.94 -26.58 15.60
C ARG A 249 12.29 -26.32 14.91
N LEU A 250 12.75 -25.07 14.82
CA LEU A 250 14.09 -24.66 14.35
C LEU A 250 15.10 -24.39 15.47
N ARG A 251 14.68 -24.41 16.75
CA ARG A 251 15.57 -24.28 17.92
C ARG A 251 16.02 -25.64 18.48
N VAL A 252 15.18 -26.67 18.36
CA VAL A 252 15.49 -28.05 18.76
C VAL A 252 16.34 -28.72 17.67
N PRO A 253 17.56 -29.23 17.97
CA PRO A 253 18.28 -30.10 17.05
C PRO A 253 17.48 -31.39 16.83
N GLU A 254 17.32 -31.85 15.59
CA GLU A 254 16.80 -33.21 15.38
C GLU A 254 17.84 -34.22 15.89
N SER A 255 17.40 -35.10 16.79
CA SER A 255 18.18 -36.26 17.21
C SER A 255 18.32 -37.22 16.02
N THR A 256 19.53 -37.30 15.45
CA THR A 256 19.86 -38.28 14.42
C THR A 256 19.55 -39.68 14.94
N PRO A 257 18.81 -40.52 14.21
CA PRO A 257 18.71 -41.95 14.54
C PRO A 257 20.12 -42.55 14.53
N ALA A 258 20.53 -43.17 15.64
CA ALA A 258 21.88 -43.69 15.80
C ALA A 258 22.07 -44.96 14.95
N ALA A 259 22.52 -44.79 13.71
CA ALA A 259 23.12 -45.88 12.95
C ALA A 259 24.43 -46.28 13.65
N GLY A 260 24.43 -47.47 14.27
CA GLY A 260 25.56 -47.95 15.06
C GLY A 260 26.80 -48.24 14.21
N GLY A 261 27.98 -47.87 14.73
CA GLY A 261 29.27 -48.11 14.09
C GLY A 261 30.40 -47.59 14.98
N GLY A 262 31.01 -48.47 15.77
CA GLY A 262 32.03 -48.10 16.74
C GLY A 262 33.38 -47.78 16.09
N GLY A 263 33.98 -46.65 16.45
CA GLY A 263 35.34 -46.27 16.04
C GLY A 263 36.02 -45.43 17.13
N ARG A 264 37.07 -45.98 17.76
CA ARG A 264 37.81 -45.29 18.83
C ARG A 264 38.58 -44.08 18.27
N VAL A 265 38.45 -42.92 18.90
CA VAL A 265 39.42 -41.82 18.76
C VAL A 265 40.49 -42.00 19.83
N SER A 266 41.76 -42.09 19.41
CA SER A 266 42.92 -42.04 20.31
C SER A 266 43.49 -40.62 20.36
N GLY A 267 44.14 -40.28 21.46
CA GLY A 267 44.43 -38.89 21.82
C GLY A 267 45.63 -38.25 21.10
N ALA A 268 45.69 -36.92 21.19
CA ALA A 268 46.93 -36.17 21.28
C ALA A 268 46.72 -34.96 22.21
N LYS A 269 47.58 -34.81 23.22
CA LYS A 269 47.75 -33.54 23.94
C LYS A 269 48.90 -32.77 23.28
N THR A 270 48.75 -31.47 23.09
CA THR A 270 49.88 -30.53 23.02
C THR A 270 49.55 -29.28 23.83
N THR A 271 50.58 -28.65 24.37
CA THR A 271 50.49 -27.57 25.37
C THR A 271 51.48 -26.45 25.03
N SER A 272 51.31 -25.30 25.68
CA SER A 272 52.10 -24.07 25.53
C SER A 272 51.85 -23.29 24.20
N GLY A 273 52.16 -22.00 24.13
CA GLY A 273 52.84 -21.16 25.12
C GLY A 273 52.46 -19.68 25.09
N SER A 274 52.80 -18.98 26.17
CA SER A 274 52.58 -17.55 26.38
C SER A 274 53.44 -16.67 25.46
N ARG A 275 52.92 -15.49 25.08
CA ARG A 275 53.70 -14.24 25.05
C ARG A 275 52.79 -13.03 25.33
N ARG A 276 53.35 -12.03 26.02
CA ARG A 276 52.71 -10.78 26.47
C ARG A 276 53.57 -9.58 25.99
N ALA A 277 52.92 -8.55 25.45
CA ALA A 277 53.33 -7.13 25.38
C ALA A 277 52.08 -6.37 24.84
N ALA A 278 51.62 -5.22 25.33
CA ALA A 278 52.29 -3.95 25.66
C ALA A 278 52.87 -3.28 24.40
N ASP A 279 52.54 -2.03 24.04
CA ASP A 279 51.54 -1.08 24.59
C ASP A 279 51.06 -0.14 23.43
N SER A 280 50.46 1.06 23.51
CA SER A 280 50.19 2.06 24.57
C SER A 280 48.98 2.97 24.25
N SER A 281 48.70 3.96 25.11
CA SER A 281 48.08 5.29 24.83
C SER A 281 46.85 5.34 23.89
N ALA A 282 45.62 5.54 24.39
CA ALA A 282 45.06 6.82 24.87
C ALA A 282 44.72 7.86 23.77
N GLY A 283 43.43 8.21 23.66
CA GLY A 283 42.93 9.24 22.73
C GLY A 283 41.40 9.28 22.63
N ARG A 284 40.75 10.20 23.36
CA ARG A 284 39.37 10.67 23.11
C ARG A 284 39.45 12.10 22.57
N PRO A 285 38.69 12.41 21.51
CA PRO A 285 37.49 13.24 21.69
C PRO A 285 36.26 12.55 21.03
N ALA A 286 34.98 12.84 21.32
CA ALA A 286 34.27 14.01 21.83
C ALA A 286 33.95 15.10 20.78
N GLY A 287 32.68 15.18 20.37
CA GLY A 287 32.12 16.31 19.59
C GLY A 287 32.09 16.10 18.07
N ALA A 288 30.88 15.98 17.50
CA ALA A 288 30.61 16.04 16.06
C ALA A 288 29.13 16.37 15.77
N HIS A 289 28.63 17.51 16.28
CA HIS A 289 27.45 18.15 15.70
C HIS A 289 27.89 19.02 14.50
N HIS A 290 27.00 19.22 13.53
CA HIS A 290 27.17 20.10 12.36
C HIS A 290 28.37 19.84 11.42
N VAL A 291 28.23 18.87 10.50
CA VAL A 291 28.56 19.10 9.07
C VAL A 291 27.52 18.39 8.19
N VAL A 292 26.43 19.08 7.86
CA VAL A 292 25.55 18.73 6.71
C VAL A 292 25.14 20.02 6.03
N ALA A 293 26.00 20.50 5.13
CA ALA A 293 25.76 21.63 4.24
C ALA A 293 26.54 21.41 2.94
N ALA A 294 26.09 22.04 1.85
CA ALA A 294 26.68 21.98 0.51
C ALA A 294 26.81 20.58 -0.13
N LEU A 295 25.71 20.09 -0.75
CA LEU A 295 25.78 19.32 -2.01
C LEU A 295 24.42 19.20 -2.74
N VAL A 296 23.74 20.34 -2.96
CA VAL A 296 22.65 20.45 -3.95
C VAL A 296 22.85 21.74 -4.75
N GLY A 297 23.34 21.60 -5.99
CA GLY A 297 23.20 22.66 -6.99
C GLY A 297 21.81 22.52 -7.61
N ALA A 298 20.92 23.48 -7.38
CA ALA A 298 19.55 23.44 -7.88
C ALA A 298 19.50 23.87 -9.36
N PRO A 299 18.93 23.06 -10.27
CA PRO A 299 18.46 23.56 -11.56
C PRO A 299 17.27 24.49 -11.33
N THR A 300 17.25 25.65 -11.97
CA THR A 300 16.13 26.60 -11.87
C THR A 300 14.97 26.16 -12.76
N SER A 301 14.02 25.41 -12.21
CA SER A 301 12.65 25.35 -12.74
C SER A 301 11.74 26.27 -11.91
N HIS A 302 10.88 27.05 -12.56
CA HIS A 302 9.86 27.83 -11.85
C HIS A 302 8.97 26.90 -11.03
N PRO A 303 8.63 27.24 -9.76
CA PRO A 303 7.54 26.58 -9.08
C PRO A 303 6.22 26.91 -9.81
N PRO A 304 5.23 26.00 -9.81
CA PRO A 304 3.86 26.39 -10.14
C PRO A 304 3.40 27.48 -9.15
N ASP A 305 2.63 28.43 -9.66
CA ASP A 305 2.18 29.61 -8.91
C ASP A 305 1.49 29.19 -7.60
N PRO A 306 1.88 29.73 -6.42
CA PRO A 306 1.31 29.31 -5.15
C PRO A 306 -0.20 29.55 -5.14
N THR A 307 -0.98 28.47 -5.02
CA THR A 307 -2.44 28.54 -4.95
C THR A 307 -2.84 29.56 -3.90
N PRO A 308 -3.66 30.58 -4.25
CA PRO A 308 -3.99 31.65 -3.32
C PRO A 308 -4.60 31.04 -2.05
N PRO A 309 -4.19 31.51 -0.85
CA PRO A 309 -4.61 30.88 0.38
C PRO A 309 -6.13 30.89 0.46
N ILE A 310 -6.72 29.70 0.67
CA ILE A 310 -8.17 29.55 0.87
C ILE A 310 -8.58 30.55 1.94
N ARG A 311 -9.35 31.57 1.56
CA ARG A 311 -9.88 32.55 2.50
C ARG A 311 -10.61 31.76 3.58
N ARG A 312 -10.13 31.81 4.82
CA ARG A 312 -10.86 31.24 5.95
C ARG A 312 -12.26 31.87 5.94
N PRO A 313 -13.36 31.14 5.73
CA PRO A 313 -14.66 31.68 6.04
C PRO A 313 -14.64 32.01 7.53
N ALA A 314 -15.13 33.20 7.91
CA ALA A 314 -15.16 33.65 9.30
C ALA A 314 -16.26 32.92 10.08
N MET A 315 -16.05 31.61 10.27
CA MET A 315 -16.93 30.70 10.99
C MET A 315 -16.47 30.70 12.45
N SER A 316 -16.85 31.73 13.21
CA SER A 316 -16.68 31.66 14.66
C SER A 316 -17.53 30.49 15.18
N VAL A 317 -16.92 29.67 16.04
CA VAL A 317 -17.67 28.77 16.90
C VAL A 317 -17.70 29.50 18.24
N ASP A 318 -18.83 30.12 18.53
CA ASP A 318 -19.02 30.87 19.78
C ASP A 318 -19.17 29.87 20.92
N LEU A 319 -18.03 29.47 21.50
CA LEU A 319 -17.91 28.45 22.55
C LEU A 319 -18.18 28.99 23.96
N GLU A 320 -18.50 30.28 24.11
CA GLU A 320 -18.56 30.95 25.41
C GLU A 320 -19.86 30.68 26.19
N ASP A 321 -20.95 30.25 25.54
CA ASP A 321 -22.18 29.88 26.25
C ASP A 321 -22.16 28.42 26.74
N THR A 322 -21.35 28.19 27.77
CA THR A 322 -21.23 26.90 28.48
C THR A 322 -21.57 27.01 29.97
N THR A 323 -22.33 28.04 30.37
CA THR A 323 -22.90 28.10 31.73
C THR A 323 -24.20 27.32 31.82
N PRO A 324 -24.31 26.27 32.67
CA PRO A 324 -25.56 25.52 32.80
C PRO A 324 -26.63 26.37 33.51
N ARG A 325 -27.76 26.62 32.83
CA ARG A 325 -28.92 27.33 33.40
C ARG A 325 -30.23 26.70 32.94
N ASP A 326 -30.84 25.90 33.82
CA ASP A 326 -32.26 25.58 33.75
C ASP A 326 -33.09 26.86 34.01
N ALA A 327 -33.30 27.66 32.97
CA ALA A 327 -33.88 29.00 33.09
C ALA A 327 -34.70 29.47 31.87
N GLY A 328 -35.44 28.58 31.20
CA GLY A 328 -36.55 29.01 30.33
C GLY A 328 -36.88 28.13 29.13
N ILE A 329 -38.16 27.77 29.01
CA ILE A 329 -38.74 27.07 27.86
C ILE A 329 -38.71 27.86 26.52
N PRO A 330 -38.53 29.21 26.44
CA PRO A 330 -38.34 29.89 25.15
C PRO A 330 -37.17 29.38 24.31
N ASP A 331 -36.12 28.82 24.92
CA ASP A 331 -34.90 28.45 24.20
C ASP A 331 -35.02 27.13 23.43
N VAL A 332 -35.68 26.11 23.98
CA VAL A 332 -35.83 24.80 23.30
C VAL A 332 -36.47 24.95 21.91
N ALA A 333 -37.50 25.78 21.78
CA ALA A 333 -38.14 26.05 20.49
C ALA A 333 -37.22 26.79 19.50
N ARG A 334 -36.30 27.61 19.99
CA ARG A 334 -35.26 28.30 19.19
C ARG A 334 -34.15 27.33 18.79
N GLN A 335 -33.67 26.50 19.70
CA GLN A 335 -32.67 25.46 19.44
C GLN A 335 -33.18 24.45 18.41
N VAL A 336 -34.41 23.94 18.55
CA VAL A 336 -35.05 23.01 17.59
C VAL A 336 -35.18 23.64 16.20
N ARG A 337 -35.56 24.92 16.10
CA ARG A 337 -35.51 25.65 14.82
C ARG A 337 -34.07 25.71 14.28
N GLN A 338 -33.10 26.13 15.08
CA GLN A 338 -31.71 26.26 14.62
C GLN A 338 -31.09 24.91 14.20
N LEU A 339 -31.49 23.79 14.81
CA LEU A 339 -31.09 22.44 14.41
C LEU A 339 -31.78 22.00 13.11
N ARG A 340 -33.08 22.24 12.97
CA ARG A 340 -33.84 22.04 11.72
C ARG A 340 -33.21 22.84 10.59
N ASP A 341 -32.93 24.12 10.80
CA ASP A 341 -32.40 25.04 9.80
C ASP A 341 -31.00 24.64 9.34
N ARG A 342 -30.13 24.20 10.26
CA ARG A 342 -28.84 23.59 9.88
C ARG A 342 -29.01 22.34 9.03
N GLN A 343 -30.00 21.49 9.34
CA GLN A 343 -30.27 20.29 8.54
C GLN A 343 -30.83 20.65 7.15
N GLU A 344 -31.80 21.57 7.05
CA GLU A 344 -32.38 22.03 5.78
C GLU A 344 -31.34 22.73 4.86
N VAL A 345 -30.38 23.45 5.45
CA VAL A 345 -29.28 24.08 4.70
C VAL A 345 -28.32 23.04 4.13
N VAL A 346 -27.99 21.98 4.87
CA VAL A 346 -27.15 20.88 4.34
C VAL A 346 -27.94 20.05 3.33
N ASP A 347 -29.23 19.83 3.57
CA ASP A 347 -30.14 19.14 2.65
C ASP A 347 -30.24 19.84 1.29
N ALA A 348 -30.20 21.18 1.21
CA ALA A 348 -30.12 21.89 -0.07
C ALA A 348 -28.90 21.47 -0.92
N LEU A 349 -27.74 21.19 -0.29
CA LEU A 349 -26.57 20.65 -0.98
C LEU A 349 -26.71 19.14 -1.28
N TYR A 350 -27.41 18.38 -0.44
CA TYR A 350 -27.74 16.98 -0.75
C TYR A 350 -28.69 16.87 -1.95
N ARG A 351 -29.70 17.74 -2.08
CA ARG A 351 -30.63 17.80 -3.22
C ARG A 351 -29.91 18.14 -4.53
N PHE A 352 -28.90 19.03 -4.48
CA PHE A 352 -28.01 19.28 -5.61
C PHE A 352 -27.23 18.03 -6.05
N GLY A 353 -26.62 17.30 -5.11
CA GLY A 353 -25.88 16.07 -5.42
C GLY A 353 -26.78 14.95 -5.94
N ALA A 354 -27.79 14.58 -5.14
CA ALA A 354 -28.72 13.51 -5.45
C ALA A 354 -29.52 13.76 -6.74
N GLY A 355 -29.88 15.01 -7.06
CA GLY A 355 -30.54 15.37 -8.31
C GLY A 355 -29.69 15.07 -9.56
N GLN A 356 -28.36 15.21 -9.47
CA GLN A 356 -27.44 14.80 -10.55
C GLN A 356 -27.30 13.27 -10.62
N ASP A 357 -27.08 12.64 -9.47
CA ASP A 357 -26.78 11.20 -9.35
C ASP A 357 -27.98 10.33 -9.80
N LEU A 358 -29.19 10.72 -9.38
CA LEU A 358 -30.46 10.08 -9.73
C LEU A 358 -31.02 10.58 -11.07
N ARG A 359 -30.47 11.66 -11.63
CA ARG A 359 -31.00 12.41 -12.79
C ARG A 359 -32.40 12.99 -12.56
N ASP A 360 -32.73 13.26 -11.30
CA ASP A 360 -33.97 13.90 -10.91
C ASP A 360 -33.86 15.42 -11.09
N ARG A 361 -34.44 15.90 -12.19
CA ARG A 361 -34.51 17.32 -12.56
C ARG A 361 -35.24 18.17 -11.52
N GLU A 362 -36.29 17.65 -10.90
CA GLU A 362 -37.09 18.41 -9.92
C GLU A 362 -36.32 18.55 -8.61
N LEU A 363 -35.74 17.44 -8.12
CA LEU A 363 -34.87 17.42 -6.96
C LEU A 363 -33.66 18.36 -7.14
N PHE A 364 -32.99 18.30 -8.31
CA PHE A 364 -31.86 19.16 -8.65
C PHE A 364 -32.24 20.66 -8.62
N LEU A 365 -33.31 21.04 -9.33
CA LEU A 365 -33.73 22.45 -9.43
C LEU A 365 -34.30 23.00 -8.12
N SER A 366 -34.84 22.14 -7.25
CA SER A 366 -35.32 22.53 -5.92
C SER A 366 -34.20 23.13 -5.04
N ALA A 367 -32.94 22.74 -5.27
CA ALA A 367 -31.80 23.18 -4.47
C ALA A 367 -31.49 24.68 -4.62
N PHE A 368 -31.82 25.28 -5.76
CA PHE A 368 -31.40 26.64 -6.14
C PHE A 368 -32.53 27.67 -6.04
N ALA A 369 -32.17 28.94 -5.78
CA ALA A 369 -33.04 30.08 -6.05
C ALA A 369 -33.18 30.29 -7.58
N PRO A 370 -34.28 30.89 -8.09
CA PRO A 370 -34.45 31.18 -9.52
C PRO A 370 -33.28 31.96 -10.14
N ASP A 371 -32.77 32.91 -9.36
CA ASP A 371 -31.67 33.86 -9.59
C ASP A 371 -30.28 33.35 -9.16
N ALA A 372 -30.15 32.05 -8.83
CA ALA A 372 -28.91 31.50 -8.30
C ALA A 372 -27.71 31.60 -9.25
N VAL A 373 -26.50 31.71 -8.68
CA VAL A 373 -25.23 31.74 -9.42
C VAL A 373 -24.37 30.52 -9.07
N LEU A 374 -23.80 29.85 -10.07
CA LEU A 374 -22.87 28.73 -9.87
C LEU A 374 -21.54 28.98 -10.60
N ASP A 375 -20.45 29.06 -9.83
CA ASP A 375 -19.07 29.16 -10.32
C ASP A 375 -18.39 27.78 -10.28
N PHE A 376 -18.19 27.21 -11.48
CA PHE A 376 -17.39 26.00 -11.74
C PHE A 376 -16.19 26.32 -12.66
N THR A 377 -15.78 27.59 -12.73
CA THR A 377 -14.73 28.06 -13.65
C THR A 377 -13.35 27.47 -13.33
N GLN A 378 -12.98 27.41 -12.04
CA GLN A 378 -11.68 26.87 -11.62
C GLN A 378 -11.55 25.34 -11.84
N PRO A 379 -12.58 24.52 -11.55
CA PRO A 379 -12.60 23.11 -11.96
C PRO A 379 -12.43 22.93 -13.47
N ALA A 380 -13.17 23.67 -14.30
CA ALA A 380 -13.07 23.56 -15.76
C ALA A 380 -11.69 23.99 -16.30
N GLY A 381 -11.21 25.16 -15.88
CA GLY A 381 -9.91 25.69 -16.31
C GLY A 381 -8.72 24.80 -15.92
N ARG A 382 -8.84 24.00 -14.84
CA ARG A 382 -7.84 23.00 -14.43
C ARG A 382 -7.64 21.88 -15.46
N PHE A 383 -8.60 21.67 -16.36
CA PHE A 383 -8.53 20.70 -17.46
C PHE A 383 -8.51 21.38 -18.85
N GLY A 384 -8.24 22.70 -18.91
CA GLY A 384 -8.17 23.46 -20.15
C GLY A 384 -9.52 23.88 -20.74
N ALA A 385 -10.64 23.60 -20.05
CA ALA A 385 -11.98 23.90 -20.54
C ALA A 385 -12.49 25.28 -20.08
N ALA A 386 -13.13 26.01 -20.98
CA ALA A 386 -13.71 27.33 -20.71
C ALA A 386 -15.23 27.22 -20.44
N VAL A 387 -15.60 26.94 -19.19
CA VAL A 387 -17.00 26.99 -18.73
C VAL A 387 -17.25 28.35 -18.08
N PRO A 388 -18.24 29.15 -18.52
CA PRO A 388 -18.58 30.43 -17.89
C PRO A 388 -19.29 30.23 -16.55
N VAL A 389 -19.35 31.29 -15.73
CA VAL A 389 -20.22 31.32 -14.54
C VAL A 389 -21.68 31.18 -14.97
N MET A 390 -22.41 30.27 -14.33
CA MET A 390 -23.80 29.98 -14.66
C MET A 390 -24.72 30.91 -13.85
N HIS A 391 -25.61 31.62 -14.55
CA HIS A 391 -26.54 32.58 -13.95
C HIS A 391 -28.00 32.15 -14.16
N GLY A 392 -28.73 31.98 -13.06
CA GLY A 392 -30.12 31.53 -13.03
C GLY A 392 -30.27 30.01 -13.18
N ARG A 393 -31.39 29.47 -12.68
CA ARG A 393 -31.70 28.03 -12.71
C ARG A 393 -31.51 27.40 -14.09
N THR A 394 -31.94 28.06 -15.17
CA THR A 394 -31.88 27.53 -16.54
C THR A 394 -30.45 27.29 -17.04
N ALA A 395 -29.49 28.13 -16.65
CA ALA A 395 -28.08 27.92 -17.01
C ALA A 395 -27.46 26.76 -16.20
N ILE A 396 -27.86 26.64 -14.93
CA ILE A 396 -27.42 25.59 -14.01
C ILE A 396 -28.01 24.22 -14.41
N GLU A 397 -29.24 24.20 -14.95
CA GLU A 397 -29.94 22.99 -15.43
C GLU A 397 -29.15 22.24 -16.51
N ALA A 398 -28.40 22.95 -17.36
CA ALA A 398 -27.62 22.37 -18.45
C ALA A 398 -26.56 21.35 -17.99
N ILE A 399 -26.15 21.38 -16.71
CA ILE A 399 -25.28 20.37 -16.10
C ILE A 399 -25.87 18.95 -16.28
N LEU A 400 -27.19 18.79 -16.15
CA LEU A 400 -27.83 17.47 -16.26
C LEU A 400 -27.64 16.85 -17.65
N THR A 401 -27.60 17.67 -18.71
CA THR A 401 -27.30 17.24 -20.07
C THR A 401 -25.84 16.78 -20.20
N THR A 402 -24.88 17.52 -19.63
CA THR A 402 -23.46 17.13 -19.60
C THR A 402 -23.24 15.79 -18.88
N LEU A 403 -24.09 15.46 -17.89
CA LEU A 403 -24.02 14.20 -17.14
C LEU A 403 -24.80 13.03 -17.79
N GLU A 404 -25.50 13.24 -18.91
CA GLU A 404 -26.28 12.18 -19.59
C GLU A 404 -25.45 10.94 -20.04
N PRO A 405 -24.22 11.06 -20.57
CA PRO A 405 -23.40 9.88 -20.88
C PRO A 405 -22.72 9.25 -19.65
N LEU A 406 -22.86 9.84 -18.46
CA LEU A 406 -22.05 9.53 -17.28
C LEU A 406 -22.82 8.79 -16.17
N ALA A 407 -22.15 7.88 -15.47
CA ALA A 407 -22.56 7.46 -14.13
C ALA A 407 -21.87 8.40 -13.15
N THR A 408 -22.66 9.10 -12.33
CA THR A 408 -22.17 10.15 -11.43
C THR A 408 -22.57 9.84 -9.99
N THR A 409 -21.70 10.12 -9.03
CA THR A 409 -21.99 10.10 -7.59
C THR A 409 -21.38 11.30 -6.87
N HIS A 410 -22.09 11.85 -5.89
CA HIS A 410 -21.66 12.95 -5.04
C HIS A 410 -21.64 12.56 -3.55
N THR A 411 -20.45 12.58 -2.94
CA THR A 411 -20.28 12.35 -1.50
C THR A 411 -19.91 13.67 -0.79
N VAL A 412 -20.89 14.23 -0.05
CA VAL A 412 -20.74 15.46 0.74
C VAL A 412 -20.22 15.12 2.14
N THR A 413 -19.18 15.82 2.59
CA THR A 413 -18.47 15.57 3.85
C THR A 413 -18.09 16.86 4.57
N ASN A 414 -17.93 16.78 5.89
CA ASN A 414 -17.54 17.88 6.78
C ASN A 414 -18.36 19.20 6.59
N PRO A 415 -19.71 19.16 6.48
CA PRO A 415 -20.50 20.39 6.36
C PRO A 415 -20.31 21.30 7.58
N ARG A 416 -20.25 22.61 7.34
CA ARG A 416 -20.15 23.67 8.36
C ARG A 416 -21.13 24.77 8.00
N VAL A 417 -22.15 24.97 8.84
CA VAL A 417 -23.24 25.93 8.61
C VAL A 417 -23.19 27.08 9.60
N GLY A 418 -23.06 28.30 9.09
CA GLY A 418 -23.44 29.53 9.79
C GLY A 418 -24.86 29.93 9.39
N LEU A 419 -25.64 30.40 10.36
CA LEU A 419 -27.01 30.91 10.16
C LEU A 419 -27.10 32.37 10.65
N ASP A 420 -27.78 33.21 9.87
CA ASP A 420 -28.03 34.62 10.15
C ASP A 420 -29.49 34.94 9.74
N GLY A 421 -30.43 34.68 10.66
CA GLY A 421 -31.87 34.73 10.37
C GLY A 421 -32.25 33.78 9.22
N ASP A 422 -32.88 34.33 8.18
CA ASP A 422 -33.23 33.62 6.95
C ASP A 422 -32.09 33.58 5.91
N ARG A 423 -30.85 33.89 6.30
CA ARG A 423 -29.63 33.69 5.49
C ARG A 423 -28.74 32.61 6.11
N ALA A 424 -28.00 31.90 5.26
CA ALA A 424 -27.05 30.89 5.70
C ALA A 424 -25.82 30.82 4.80
N ARG A 425 -24.69 30.42 5.39
CA ARG A 425 -23.48 30.04 4.66
C ARG A 425 -23.09 28.62 5.03
N LEU A 426 -22.91 27.79 4.01
CA LEU A 426 -22.45 26.41 4.12
C LEU A 426 -21.08 26.28 3.44
N TRP A 427 -20.11 25.72 4.17
CA TRP A 427 -18.88 25.18 3.59
C TRP A 427 -18.90 23.65 3.69
N ALA A 428 -18.46 22.96 2.64
CA ALA A 428 -18.34 21.49 2.65
C ALA A 428 -17.17 20.98 1.78
N LEU A 429 -16.72 19.76 2.07
CA LEU A 429 -15.89 18.97 1.16
C LEU A 429 -16.81 18.05 0.35
N VAL A 430 -16.81 18.19 -0.97
CA VAL A 430 -17.63 17.36 -1.87
C VAL A 430 -16.72 16.56 -2.79
N GLU A 431 -16.87 15.24 -2.77
CA GLU A 431 -16.26 14.34 -3.74
C GLU A 431 -17.28 14.06 -4.84
N ALA A 432 -16.94 14.39 -6.08
CA ALA A 432 -17.76 14.09 -7.25
C ALA A 432 -17.01 13.08 -8.12
N GLN A 433 -17.63 11.93 -8.39
CA GLN A 433 -17.08 10.91 -9.26
C GLN A 433 -17.94 10.81 -10.52
N HIS A 434 -17.30 10.79 -11.68
CA HIS A 434 -17.93 10.62 -12.99
C HIS A 434 -17.27 9.45 -13.73
N VAL A 435 -18.05 8.56 -14.33
CA VAL A 435 -17.58 7.40 -15.10
C VAL A 435 -18.34 7.34 -16.42
N LEU A 436 -17.62 7.23 -17.54
CA LEU A 436 -18.24 7.19 -18.87
C LEU A 436 -18.97 5.87 -19.09
N ARG A 437 -20.31 5.87 -19.23
CA ARG A 437 -21.11 4.63 -19.27
C ARG A 437 -20.75 3.70 -20.43
N ALA A 438 -20.37 4.26 -21.58
CA ALA A 438 -19.92 3.50 -22.74
C ALA A 438 -18.50 2.92 -22.59
N GLN A 439 -17.69 3.46 -21.66
CA GLN A 439 -16.28 3.06 -21.46
C GLN A 439 -15.95 3.09 -19.95
N PRO A 440 -16.46 2.15 -19.13
CA PRO A 440 -16.42 2.27 -17.65
C PRO A 440 -15.03 2.23 -16.99
N HIS A 441 -13.96 2.18 -17.78
CA HIS A 441 -12.57 2.31 -17.33
C HIS A 441 -12.06 3.77 -17.41
N ARG A 442 -12.80 4.68 -18.07
CA ARG A 442 -12.53 6.13 -18.10
C ARG A 442 -13.38 6.81 -17.05
N HIS A 443 -12.73 7.44 -16.08
CA HIS A 443 -13.37 8.17 -14.98
C HIS A 443 -12.72 9.53 -14.75
N LEU A 444 -13.43 10.40 -14.04
CA LEU A 444 -12.90 11.61 -13.42
C LEU A 444 -13.41 11.69 -11.99
N LEU A 445 -12.51 11.75 -11.02
CA LEU A 445 -12.79 11.95 -9.61
C LEU A 445 -12.30 13.34 -9.21
N LEU A 446 -13.20 14.17 -8.66
CA LEU A 446 -12.91 15.54 -8.24
C LEU A 446 -13.15 15.70 -6.73
N LYS A 447 -12.10 16.03 -5.97
CA LYS A 447 -12.24 16.43 -4.56
C LYS A 447 -12.28 17.94 -4.46
N ASN A 448 -13.45 18.46 -4.07
CA ASN A 448 -13.76 19.87 -4.13
C ASN A 448 -14.02 20.46 -2.73
N THR A 449 -13.74 21.75 -2.57
CA THR A 449 -14.41 22.60 -1.57
C THR A 449 -15.60 23.28 -2.22
N TYR A 450 -16.73 23.31 -1.53
CA TYR A 450 -17.94 24.05 -1.91
C TYR A 450 -18.15 25.16 -0.89
N ASP A 451 -18.14 26.41 -1.37
CA ASP A 451 -18.59 27.60 -0.63
C ASP A 451 -19.99 27.97 -1.14
N VAL A 452 -20.98 27.96 -0.26
CA VAL A 452 -22.41 28.07 -0.62
C VAL A 452 -23.10 29.12 0.23
N ASP A 453 -23.75 30.10 -0.41
CA ASP A 453 -24.62 31.09 0.22
C ASP A 453 -26.08 30.78 -0.09
N LEU A 454 -26.91 30.69 0.94
CA LEU A 454 -28.32 30.30 0.88
C LEU A 454 -29.22 31.35 1.54
N VAL A 455 -30.49 31.33 1.15
CA VAL A 455 -31.56 32.11 1.78
C VAL A 455 -32.82 31.23 1.92
N ARG A 456 -33.63 31.46 2.94
CA ARG A 456 -34.97 30.86 3.01
C ARG A 456 -35.90 31.62 2.06
N ARG A 457 -36.64 30.89 1.21
CA ARG A 457 -37.78 31.40 0.44
C ARG A 457 -38.95 30.44 0.59
N ASP A 458 -40.14 30.97 0.81
CA ASP A 458 -41.38 30.18 0.91
C ASP A 458 -41.30 29.00 1.91
N GLY A 459 -40.56 29.21 3.01
CA GLY A 459 -40.28 28.22 4.05
C GLY A 459 -39.05 27.34 3.83
N VAL A 460 -38.58 27.20 2.58
CA VAL A 460 -37.51 26.26 2.17
C VAL A 460 -36.17 26.98 2.01
N TRP A 461 -35.07 26.33 2.42
CA TRP A 461 -33.72 26.82 2.14
C TRP A 461 -33.29 26.53 0.69
N VAL A 462 -32.86 27.58 -0.01
CA VAL A 462 -32.41 27.53 -1.40
C VAL A 462 -31.09 28.26 -1.61
N ILE A 463 -30.24 27.69 -2.45
CA ILE A 463 -28.90 28.17 -2.78
C ILE A 463 -29.00 29.39 -3.70
N THR A 464 -28.44 30.52 -3.26
CA THR A 464 -28.33 31.76 -4.05
C THR A 464 -26.98 31.92 -4.73
N ALA A 465 -25.90 31.40 -4.14
CA ALA A 465 -24.60 31.30 -4.80
C ALA A 465 -23.89 30.01 -4.39
N MET A 466 -23.18 29.39 -5.34
CA MET A 466 -22.31 28.25 -5.11
C MET A 466 -20.99 28.48 -5.85
N THR A 467 -19.87 28.40 -5.13
CA THR A 467 -18.52 28.40 -5.71
C THR A 467 -17.87 27.05 -5.45
N ILE A 468 -17.48 26.36 -6.52
CA ILE A 468 -16.85 25.04 -6.46
C ILE A 468 -15.37 25.19 -6.80
N ARG A 469 -14.48 24.62 -5.99
CA ARG A 469 -13.03 24.61 -6.26
C ARG A 469 -12.44 23.23 -6.09
N THR A 470 -11.82 22.68 -7.14
CA THR A 470 -11.14 21.39 -7.11
C THR A 470 -9.79 21.53 -6.41
N VAL A 471 -9.64 20.83 -5.29
CA VAL A 471 -8.40 20.72 -4.50
C VAL A 471 -7.44 19.75 -5.19
N TRP A 472 -7.90 18.52 -5.44
CA TRP A 472 -7.20 17.50 -6.19
C TRP A 472 -8.18 16.66 -7.02
N SER A 473 -7.65 15.92 -7.98
CA SER A 473 -8.41 15.09 -8.90
C SER A 473 -7.64 13.81 -9.26
N ASP A 474 -8.37 12.78 -9.69
CA ASP A 474 -7.82 11.56 -10.30
C ASP A 474 -8.60 11.22 -11.59
N GLY A 475 -7.98 10.54 -12.54
CA GLY A 475 -8.57 10.21 -13.84
C GLY A 475 -8.45 11.30 -14.91
N GLU A 476 -9.32 11.24 -15.92
CA GLU A 476 -9.23 11.95 -17.19
C GLU A 476 -10.22 13.14 -17.27
N GLY A 477 -9.71 14.36 -17.43
CA GLY A 477 -10.54 15.56 -17.55
C GLY A 477 -11.58 15.49 -18.68
N SER A 478 -11.24 14.85 -19.80
CA SER A 478 -12.10 14.76 -20.98
C SER A 478 -13.34 13.86 -20.81
N VAL A 479 -13.45 13.11 -19.70
CA VAL A 479 -14.68 12.40 -19.31
C VAL A 479 -15.82 13.38 -18.98
N LEU A 480 -15.52 14.56 -18.44
CA LEU A 480 -16.51 15.58 -18.08
C LEU A 480 -16.47 16.79 -19.01
N PHE A 481 -15.28 17.17 -19.49
CA PHE A 481 -15.06 18.42 -20.22
C PHE A 481 -14.87 18.26 -21.74
N GLY A 482 -14.83 17.03 -22.25
CA GLY A 482 -14.43 16.75 -23.64
C GLY A 482 -12.92 16.83 -23.86
N GLU A 483 -12.45 16.38 -25.03
CA GLU A 483 -11.02 16.45 -25.37
C GLU A 483 -10.59 17.93 -25.58
N PRO A 484 -9.38 18.33 -25.15
CA PRO A 484 -8.90 19.70 -25.34
C PRO A 484 -8.79 20.08 -26.82
N THR A 485 -9.23 21.31 -27.15
CA THR A 485 -9.18 21.92 -28.49
C THR A 485 -7.86 22.66 -28.74
#